data_AF-A0A2D7WJB8-F1
#
_entry.id   AF-A0A2D7WJB8-F1
#
_cell.length_a   1.000
_cell.length_b   1.000
_cell.length_c   1.000
_cell.angle_alpha   90.00
_cell.angle_beta   90.00
_cell.angle_gamma   90.00
#
_symmetry.space_group_name_H-M   'P 1'
#
loop_
_entity.id
_entity.type
_entity.pdbx_description
1 polymer ?
#
loop_
_entity_poly.entity_id
_entity_poly.type
_entity_poly.pdbx_seq_one_letter_code
_entity_poly.pdbx_strand_id
1 'polypeptide(L)'
;MRKALIIVQEQQLSQTDIRRLDSYIKQHYQRYIGTEKLLTIWNRIPAGQAFTKYEDSRSSLVTMECEKGLEQAKRVAMMKALEKDWLALTAQHPDELMLAVVEEDLFAGLFESSRERLDLIGRLHLVFKMLCSFLKAALSGAPIQFNPNL
;
A
#
# COMPACT_ATOMS: atom_id res chain seq x y z
N MET A 1 -5.81 -2.93 -14.83
CA MET A 1 -4.72 -3.27 -13.87
C MET A 1 -5.09 -2.64 -12.55
N ARG A 2 -5.23 -3.45 -11.50
CA ARG A 2 -5.67 -2.99 -10.18
C ARG A 2 -4.49 -2.47 -9.37
N LYS A 3 -4.76 -1.67 -8.35
CA LYS A 3 -3.72 -1.01 -7.57
C LYS A 3 -3.85 -1.32 -6.08
N ALA A 4 -2.71 -1.32 -5.39
CA ALA A 4 -2.62 -1.32 -3.95
C ALA A 4 -1.69 -0.18 -3.52
N LEU A 5 -2.14 0.61 -2.55
CA LEU A 5 -1.37 1.63 -1.89
C LEU A 5 -0.97 1.14 -0.50
N ILE A 6 0.32 1.10 -0.24
CA ILE A 6 0.89 0.63 1.01
C ILE A 6 1.61 1.80 1.65
N ILE A 7 1.29 2.12 2.89
CA ILE A 7 1.97 3.16 3.67
C ILE A 7 2.67 2.49 4.84
N VAL A 8 3.98 2.73 4.94
CA VAL A 8 4.83 2.28 6.04
C VAL A 8 5.82 3.39 6.40
N GLN A 9 6.39 3.35 7.59
CA GLN A 9 7.44 4.32 7.93
C GLN A 9 8.78 3.95 7.29
N GLU A 10 9.61 4.96 7.05
CA GLU A 10 11.01 4.79 6.71
C GLU A 10 11.71 3.95 7.78
N GLN A 11 12.63 3.09 7.33
CA GLN A 11 13.41 2.17 8.18
C GLN A 11 12.60 1.15 9.02
N GLN A 12 11.26 1.21 9.02
CA GLN A 12 10.40 0.25 9.74
C GLN A 12 10.55 -1.19 9.22
N LEU A 13 10.70 -1.35 7.91
CA LEU A 13 10.79 -2.64 7.24
C LEU A 13 12.07 -2.70 6.40
N SER A 14 12.73 -3.85 6.42
CA SER A 14 13.86 -4.10 5.52
C SER A 14 13.38 -4.26 4.08
N GLN A 15 14.28 -4.12 3.12
CA GLN A 15 13.95 -4.37 1.71
C GLN A 15 13.54 -5.82 1.45
N THR A 16 14.06 -6.76 2.24
CA THR A 16 13.67 -8.17 2.19
C THR A 16 12.23 -8.35 2.66
N ASP A 17 11.84 -7.68 3.74
CA ASP A 17 10.47 -7.74 4.27
C ASP A 17 9.49 -7.13 3.27
N ILE A 18 9.81 -5.97 2.71
CA ILE A 18 9.00 -5.31 1.68
C ILE A 18 8.75 -6.27 0.50
N ARG A 19 9.79 -6.95 -0.02
CA ARG A 19 9.63 -7.92 -1.13
C ARG A 19 8.76 -9.12 -0.76
N ARG A 20 8.88 -9.63 0.47
CA ARG A 20 8.07 -10.74 0.97
C ARG A 20 6.60 -10.34 1.11
N LEU A 21 6.34 -9.20 1.76
CA LEU A 21 4.99 -8.65 1.90
C LEU A 21 4.37 -8.34 0.55
N ASP A 22 5.12 -7.77 -0.39
CA ASP A 22 4.66 -7.49 -1.75
C ASP A 22 4.17 -8.77 -2.45
N SER A 23 4.90 -9.87 -2.23
CA SER A 23 4.55 -11.20 -2.74
C SER A 23 3.29 -11.74 -2.06
N TYR A 24 3.15 -11.61 -0.74
CA TYR A 24 1.93 -12.01 -0.01
C TYR A 24 0.71 -11.21 -0.47
N ILE A 25 0.84 -9.89 -0.62
CA ILE A 25 -0.25 -9.03 -1.11
C ILE A 25 -0.73 -9.53 -2.48
N LYS A 26 0.20 -9.73 -3.43
CA LYS A 26 -0.15 -10.16 -4.79
C LYS A 26 -0.74 -11.57 -4.82
N GLN A 27 -0.18 -12.50 -4.05
CA GLN A 27 -0.65 -13.88 -3.98
C GLN A 27 -2.07 -13.96 -3.39
N HIS A 28 -2.31 -13.30 -2.25
CA HIS A 28 -3.62 -13.31 -1.62
C HIS A 28 -4.65 -12.57 -2.47
N TYR A 29 -4.25 -11.47 -3.12
CA TYR A 29 -5.14 -10.77 -4.03
C TYR A 29 -5.61 -11.67 -5.18
N GLN A 30 -4.67 -12.39 -5.82
CA GLN A 30 -5.01 -13.35 -6.87
C GLN A 30 -5.91 -14.48 -6.39
N ARG A 31 -5.69 -14.93 -5.15
CA ARG A 31 -6.45 -16.03 -4.56
C ARG A 31 -7.88 -15.66 -4.19
N TYR A 32 -8.09 -14.48 -3.62
CA TYR A 32 -9.37 -14.12 -2.99
C TYR A 32 -10.15 -13.05 -3.76
N ILE A 33 -9.48 -12.15 -4.47
CA ILE A 33 -10.12 -11.00 -5.13
C ILE A 33 -10.34 -11.29 -6.61
N GLY A 34 -9.27 -11.53 -7.38
CA GLY A 34 -9.38 -11.77 -8.82
C GLY A 34 -8.04 -11.98 -9.49
N THR A 35 -8.05 -12.51 -10.72
CA THR A 35 -6.84 -12.91 -11.46
C THR A 35 -6.10 -11.75 -12.13
N GLU A 36 -6.63 -10.54 -12.04
CA GLU A 36 -6.00 -9.35 -12.60
C GLU A 36 -4.64 -9.06 -11.94
N LYS A 37 -3.70 -8.49 -12.70
CA LYS A 37 -2.42 -8.04 -12.14
C LYS A 37 -2.64 -6.87 -11.18
N LEU A 38 -2.10 -7.00 -9.97
CA LEU A 38 -2.07 -5.96 -8.95
C LEU A 38 -0.74 -5.20 -8.97
N LEU A 39 -0.83 -3.89 -9.19
CA LEU A 39 0.26 -2.95 -9.04
C LEU A 39 0.36 -2.51 -7.58
N THR A 40 1.50 -2.75 -6.95
CA THR A 40 1.77 -2.35 -5.56
C THR A 40 2.63 -1.09 -5.52
N ILE A 41 2.18 -0.11 -4.74
CA ILE A 41 2.83 1.18 -4.57
C ILE A 41 3.14 1.39 -3.09
N TRP A 42 4.43 1.42 -2.75
CA TRP A 42 4.92 1.53 -1.39
C TRP A 42 5.35 2.95 -1.06
N ASN A 43 4.53 3.63 -0.28
CA ASN A 43 4.78 4.95 0.26
C ASN A 43 5.52 4.82 1.59
N ARG A 44 6.75 5.34 1.63
CA ARG A 44 7.57 5.38 2.84
C ARG A 44 7.50 6.78 3.44
N ILE A 45 6.72 6.94 4.49
CA ILE A 45 6.63 8.21 5.21
C ILE A 45 7.76 8.33 6.23
N PRO A 46 8.26 9.52 6.57
CA PRO A 46 9.24 9.69 7.63
C PRO A 46 8.82 9.02 8.95
N ALA A 47 9.81 8.57 9.71
CA ALA A 47 9.58 8.06 11.06
C ALA A 47 8.96 9.16 11.96
N GLY A 48 8.03 8.76 12.83
CA GLY A 48 7.28 9.69 13.69
C GLY A 48 6.06 10.33 13.02
N GLN A 49 5.66 9.86 11.84
CA GLN A 49 4.45 10.33 11.14
C GLN A 49 3.29 9.31 11.16
N ALA A 50 3.35 8.30 12.03
CA ALA A 50 2.30 7.31 12.19
C ALA A 50 1.86 7.22 13.64
N PHE A 51 0.57 7.43 13.89
CA PHE A 51 -0.01 7.45 15.23
C PHE A 51 -1.14 6.44 15.37
N THR A 52 -1.19 5.75 16.50
CA THR A 52 -2.31 4.89 16.91
C THR A 52 -2.66 5.25 18.34
N LYS A 53 -3.95 5.48 18.62
CA LYS A 53 -4.44 5.89 19.95
C LYS A 53 -3.72 7.14 20.50
N TYR A 54 -3.40 8.09 19.62
CA TYR A 54 -2.68 9.34 19.92
C TYR A 54 -1.22 9.15 20.38
N GLU A 55 -0.65 7.97 20.16
CA GLU A 55 0.74 7.65 20.47
C GLU A 55 1.50 7.31 19.20
N ASP A 56 2.82 7.52 19.21
CA ASP A 56 3.71 7.06 18.14
C ASP A 56 3.54 5.56 17.95
N SER A 57 3.39 5.13 16.71
CA SER A 57 3.09 3.74 16.37
C SER A 57 3.94 3.28 15.20
N ARG A 58 4.07 1.97 15.02
CA ARG A 58 4.64 1.39 13.82
C ARG A 58 3.56 1.18 12.76
N SER A 59 2.52 2.01 12.70
CA SER A 59 1.34 1.69 11.90
C SER A 59 1.61 1.55 10.41
N SER A 60 0.95 0.55 9.82
CA SER A 60 0.97 0.26 8.40
C SER A 60 -0.45 0.29 7.84
N LEU A 61 -0.61 0.90 6.68
CA LEU A 61 -1.88 0.95 5.96
C LEU A 61 -1.73 0.26 4.62
N VAL A 62 -2.62 -0.67 4.31
CA VAL A 62 -2.69 -1.34 3.01
C VAL A 62 -4.11 -1.15 2.46
N THR A 63 -4.22 -0.35 1.41
CA THR A 63 -5.48 -0.12 0.71
C THR A 63 -5.39 -0.76 -0.67
N MET A 64 -6.31 -1.65 -0.99
CA MET A 64 -6.34 -2.41 -2.24
C MET A 64 -7.62 -2.11 -3.01
N GLU A 65 -7.48 -1.89 -4.31
CA GLU A 65 -8.57 -1.68 -5.25
C GLU A 65 -9.24 -3.01 -5.61
N CYS A 66 -10.57 -3.04 -5.70
CA CYS A 66 -11.35 -4.15 -6.24
C CYS A 66 -12.46 -3.68 -7.17
N GLU A 67 -13.06 -4.63 -7.89
CA GLU A 67 -14.27 -4.42 -8.67
C GLU A 67 -15.47 -4.03 -7.80
N LYS A 68 -16.42 -3.31 -8.40
CA LYS A 68 -17.70 -2.99 -7.78
C LYS A 68 -18.49 -4.24 -7.45
N GLY A 69 -19.12 -4.25 -6.29
CA GLY A 69 -19.95 -5.38 -5.87
C GLY A 69 -19.16 -6.61 -5.46
N LEU A 70 -17.84 -6.49 -5.19
CA LEU A 70 -17.06 -7.60 -4.65
C LEU A 70 -17.70 -8.13 -3.37
N GLU A 71 -17.97 -9.43 -3.35
CA GLU A 71 -18.56 -10.14 -2.23
C GLU A 71 -17.80 -9.91 -0.92
N GLN A 72 -18.55 -9.61 0.15
CA GLN A 72 -17.97 -9.35 1.47
C GLN A 72 -17.13 -10.52 1.99
N ALA A 73 -17.53 -11.77 1.70
CA ALA A 73 -16.79 -12.96 2.13
C ALA A 73 -15.37 -12.99 1.54
N LYS A 74 -15.22 -12.61 0.27
CA LYS A 74 -13.91 -12.50 -0.41
C LYS A 74 -13.04 -11.41 0.21
N ARG A 75 -13.63 -10.24 0.51
CA ARG A 75 -12.93 -9.13 1.21
C ARG A 75 -12.39 -9.60 2.56
N VAL A 76 -13.23 -10.23 3.36
CA VAL A 76 -12.83 -10.71 4.70
C VAL A 76 -11.75 -11.79 4.60
N ALA A 77 -11.89 -12.73 3.66
CA ALA A 77 -10.89 -13.78 3.46
C ALA A 77 -9.53 -13.21 3.07
N MET A 78 -9.51 -12.24 2.15
CA MET A 78 -8.30 -11.52 1.74
C MET A 78 -7.64 -10.83 2.95
N MET A 79 -8.40 -10.02 3.69
CA MET A 79 -7.86 -9.25 4.81
C MET A 79 -7.32 -10.15 5.92
N LYS A 80 -8.04 -11.22 6.28
CA LYS A 80 -7.57 -12.17 7.31
C LYS A 80 -6.30 -12.92 6.91
N ALA A 81 -6.21 -13.33 5.64
CA ALA A 81 -5.02 -14.03 5.15
C ALA A 81 -3.81 -13.11 5.14
N LEU A 82 -3.98 -11.87 4.66
CA LEU A 82 -2.90 -10.89 4.64
C LEU A 82 -2.49 -10.44 6.04
N GLU A 83 -3.43 -10.18 6.94
CA GLU A 83 -3.16 -9.83 8.34
C GLU A 83 -2.27 -10.88 9.00
N LYS A 84 -2.64 -12.16 8.89
CA LYS A 84 -1.88 -13.26 9.48
C LYS A 84 -0.41 -13.25 9.04
N ASP A 85 -0.18 -13.22 7.72
CA ASP A 85 1.19 -13.29 7.17
C ASP A 85 1.98 -12.00 7.42
N TRP A 86 1.29 -10.85 7.43
CA TRP A 86 1.89 -9.57 7.74
C TRP A 86 2.39 -9.53 9.19
N LEU A 87 1.51 -9.81 10.16
CA LEU A 87 1.85 -9.77 11.58
C LEU A 87 2.93 -10.80 11.93
N ALA A 88 2.89 -11.99 11.31
CA ALA A 88 3.92 -13.00 11.48
C ALA A 88 5.30 -12.54 11.00
N LEU A 89 5.37 -11.74 9.93
CA LEU A 89 6.63 -11.24 9.39
C LEU A 89 7.13 -10.00 10.11
N THR A 90 6.24 -9.06 10.46
CA THR A 90 6.63 -7.73 10.97
C THR A 90 6.65 -7.63 12.49
N ALA A 91 6.04 -8.61 13.18
CA ALA A 91 5.81 -8.60 14.63
C ALA A 91 5.11 -7.32 15.13
N GLN A 92 4.34 -6.65 14.27
CA GLN A 92 3.48 -5.53 14.66
C GLN A 92 2.32 -6.01 15.51
N HIS A 93 1.76 -5.12 16.32
CA HIS A 93 0.50 -5.38 16.99
C HIS A 93 -0.67 -5.32 15.97
N PRO A 94 -1.74 -6.12 16.11
CA PRO A 94 -2.89 -6.05 15.20
C PRO A 94 -3.47 -4.63 15.03
N ASP A 95 -3.55 -3.86 16.11
CA ASP A 95 -4.03 -2.46 16.09
C ASP A 95 -3.12 -1.49 15.28
N GLU A 96 -1.91 -1.92 14.90
CA GLU A 96 -0.97 -1.16 14.06
C GLU A 96 -1.08 -1.54 12.58
N LEU A 97 -1.99 -2.44 12.20
CA LEU A 97 -2.20 -2.82 10.81
C LEU A 97 -3.62 -2.48 10.37
N MET A 98 -3.72 -1.56 9.42
CA MET A 98 -4.97 -1.20 8.78
C MET A 98 -5.03 -1.81 7.39
N LEU A 99 -6.02 -2.66 7.15
CA LEU A 99 -6.27 -3.28 5.85
C LEU A 99 -7.61 -2.82 5.29
N ALA A 100 -7.62 -2.43 4.02
CA ALA A 100 -8.83 -2.03 3.32
C ALA A 100 -8.85 -2.62 1.91
N VAL A 101 -9.98 -3.23 1.53
CA VAL A 101 -10.30 -3.61 0.15
C VAL A 101 -11.49 -2.77 -0.30
N VAL A 102 -11.23 -1.79 -1.15
CA VAL A 102 -12.18 -0.75 -1.54
C VAL A 102 -12.48 -0.84 -3.03
N GLU A 103 -13.71 -0.48 -3.39
CA GLU A 103 -14.12 -0.48 -4.80
C GLU A 103 -13.41 0.62 -5.58
N GLU A 104 -13.27 0.39 -6.88
CA GLU A 104 -12.52 1.24 -7.81
C GLU A 104 -12.87 2.75 -7.74
N ASP A 105 -14.15 3.10 -7.58
CA ASP A 105 -14.57 4.51 -7.45
C ASP A 105 -14.02 5.14 -6.17
N LEU A 106 -14.11 4.43 -5.05
CA LEU A 106 -13.61 4.90 -3.76
C LEU A 106 -12.08 4.98 -3.77
N PHE A 107 -11.43 3.99 -4.40
CA PHE A 107 -9.98 4.00 -4.58
C PHE A 107 -9.52 5.19 -5.44
N ALA A 108 -10.25 5.51 -6.52
CA ALA A 108 -9.97 6.68 -7.36
C ALA A 108 -10.08 7.98 -6.55
N GLY A 109 -11.13 8.12 -5.73
CA GLY A 109 -11.30 9.28 -4.85
C GLY A 109 -10.15 9.49 -3.84
N LEU A 110 -9.54 8.41 -3.34
CA LEU A 110 -8.34 8.52 -2.50
C LEU A 110 -7.14 9.11 -3.25
N PHE A 111 -6.95 8.72 -4.52
CA PHE A 111 -5.87 9.26 -5.35
C PHE A 111 -6.14 10.72 -5.75
N GLU A 112 -7.38 11.04 -6.13
CA GLU A 112 -7.76 12.39 -6.52
C GLU A 112 -7.63 13.37 -5.37
N SER A 113 -8.16 13.02 -4.19
CA SER A 113 -8.04 13.86 -2.99
C SER A 113 -6.59 14.11 -2.57
N SER A 114 -5.70 13.13 -2.76
CA SER A 114 -4.27 13.29 -2.52
C SER A 114 -3.63 14.28 -3.52
N ARG A 115 -4.07 14.25 -4.79
CA ARG A 115 -3.56 15.11 -5.86
C ARG A 115 -4.06 16.55 -5.76
N GLU A 116 -5.30 16.73 -5.30
CA GLU A 116 -5.91 18.05 -5.12
C GLU A 116 -5.20 18.91 -4.07
N ARG A 117 -4.64 18.27 -3.03
CA ARG A 117 -3.86 18.94 -1.97
C ARG A 117 -2.54 19.53 -2.46
N LEU A 118 -2.07 19.13 -3.64
CA LEU A 118 -0.83 19.60 -4.22
C LEU A 118 -1.08 20.77 -5.17
N ASP A 119 -0.20 21.77 -5.09
CA ASP A 119 -0.10 22.83 -6.09
C ASP A 119 0.46 22.28 -7.42
N LEU A 120 0.47 23.10 -8.47
CA LEU A 120 0.91 22.69 -9.81
C LEU A 120 2.36 22.17 -9.82
N ILE A 121 3.26 22.82 -9.08
CA ILE A 121 4.67 22.43 -9.00
C ILE A 121 4.80 21.10 -8.25
N GLY A 122 4.12 20.95 -7.11
CA GLY A 122 4.09 19.72 -6.34
C GLY A 122 3.52 18.54 -7.12
N ARG A 123 2.49 18.76 -7.95
CA ARG A 123 1.95 17.72 -8.85
C ARG A 123 2.99 17.24 -9.86
N LEU A 124 3.69 18.16 -10.52
CA LEU A 124 4.76 17.81 -11.47
C LEU A 124 5.90 17.05 -10.78
N HIS A 125 6.28 17.50 -9.59
CA HIS A 125 7.36 16.88 -8.82
C HIS A 125 6.98 15.47 -8.34
N LEU A 126 5.71 15.25 -7.94
CA LEU A 126 5.18 13.93 -7.60
C LEU A 126 5.20 12.99 -8.83
N VAL A 127 4.75 13.46 -9.99
CA VAL A 127 4.77 12.68 -11.23
C VAL A 127 6.19 12.27 -11.59
N PHE A 128 7.15 13.20 -11.49
CA PHE A 128 8.56 12.92 -11.72
C PHE A 128 9.11 11.86 -10.74
N LYS A 129 8.86 12.02 -9.43
CA LYS A 129 9.25 11.03 -8.40
C LYS A 129 8.65 9.64 -8.70
N MET A 130 7.39 9.56 -9.11
CA MET A 130 6.74 8.30 -9.49
C MET A 130 7.40 7.66 -10.73
N LEU A 131 7.68 8.45 -11.77
CA LEU A 131 8.34 7.96 -12.99
C LEU A 131 9.74 7.41 -12.69
N CYS A 132 10.55 8.13 -11.92
CA CYS A 132 11.87 7.66 -11.49
C CYS A 132 11.77 6.37 -10.67
N SER A 133 10.77 6.26 -9.80
CA SER A 133 10.56 5.07 -8.97
C SER A 133 10.12 3.87 -9.79
N PHE A 134 9.29 4.09 -10.82
CA PHE A 134 8.90 3.06 -11.78
C PHE A 134 10.12 2.52 -12.55
N LEU A 135 10.98 3.41 -13.06
CA LEU A 135 12.21 3.01 -13.76
C LEU A 135 13.15 2.21 -12.85
N LYS A 136 13.34 2.64 -11.59
CA LYS A 136 14.13 1.90 -10.60
C LYS A 136 13.55 0.52 -10.29
N ALA A 137 12.23 0.43 -10.14
CA ALA A 137 11.53 -0.83 -9.92
C ALA A 137 11.71 -1.79 -11.09
N ALA A 138 11.55 -1.29 -12.32
CA ALA A 138 11.75 -2.08 -13.54
C ALA A 138 13.17 -2.65 -13.66
N LEU A 139 14.20 -1.87 -13.28
CA LEU A 139 15.60 -2.30 -13.34
C LEU A 139 16.00 -3.27 -12.21
N SER A 140 15.41 -3.13 -11.02
CA SER A 140 15.84 -3.88 -9.82
C SER A 140 14.95 -5.09 -9.48
N GLY A 141 13.79 -5.22 -10.14
CA GLY A 141 12.76 -6.20 -9.78
C GLY A 141 12.12 -5.94 -8.41
N ALA A 142 12.42 -4.81 -7.76
CA ALA A 142 11.80 -4.39 -6.51
C ALA A 142 10.44 -3.71 -6.77
N PRO A 143 9.51 -3.69 -5.80
CA PRO A 143 8.26 -2.97 -5.96
C PRO A 143 8.49 -1.46 -6.03
N ILE A 144 7.51 -0.73 -6.57
CA ILE A 144 7.56 0.72 -6.67
C ILE A 144 7.56 1.31 -5.25
N GLN A 145 8.59 2.08 -4.92
CA GLN A 145 8.76 2.72 -3.62
C GLN A 145 9.02 4.21 -3.80
N PHE A 146 8.33 5.07 -3.05
CA PHE A 146 8.67 6.49 -2.97
C PHE A 146 8.28 7.10 -1.62
N ASN A 147 8.89 8.24 -1.27
CA ASN A 147 8.46 9.06 -0.13
C ASN A 147 7.47 10.12 -0.65
N PRO A 148 6.22 10.17 -0.12
CA PRO A 148 5.20 11.09 -0.62
C PRO A 148 5.41 12.55 -0.18
N ASN A 149 6.27 12.81 0.81
CA ASN A 149 6.63 14.18 1.18
C ASN A 149 7.43 14.81 0.03
N LEU A 150 6.96 15.99 -0.40
CA LEU A 150 7.53 16.74 -1.51
C LEU A 150 8.81 17.44 -1.10
#